data_AF-A0A3A4PHB9-F1
#
_entry.id   AF-A0A3A4PHB9-F1
#
_cell.length_a   1.000
_cell.length_b   1.000
_cell.length_c   1.000
_cell.angle_alpha   90.00
_cell.angle_beta   90.00
_cell.angle_gamma   90.00
#
_symmetry.space_group_name_H-M   'P 1'
#
loop_
_entity.id
_entity.type
_entity.pdbx_description
1 polymer ?
#
loop_
_entity_poly.entity_id
_entity_poly.type
_entity_poly.pdbx_seq_one_letter_code
_entity_poly.pdbx_strand_id
1 'polypeptide(L)'
;MRAVTKEYRLLYKRTHGQRISPILLRRATEMALERTARRRQALTERDLQYLMQQARDATDADIARKSDPGSKEGRIRILRPLREAVMCEEDAVTRDRLLGVAEVFIVDGYILDKQYLIKKCLHQEVIFPNRRTVDETLEILRTSYEALGFSKDDVFIASAYLDVPYGKVDTSRKRDKNGKTTTPHFIY
;
A
#
# COMPACT_ATOMS: atom_id res chain seq x y z
N MET A 1 11.82 21.66 -12.59
CA MET A 1 11.65 21.04 -11.25
C MET A 1 10.85 21.89 -10.28
N ARG A 2 11.26 23.11 -9.93
CA ARG A 2 10.61 23.91 -8.86
C ARG A 2 9.10 24.17 -9.07
N ALA A 3 8.65 24.32 -10.31
CA ALA A 3 7.23 24.54 -10.65
C ALA A 3 6.34 23.32 -10.32
N VAL A 4 6.66 22.14 -10.87
CA VAL A 4 5.92 20.88 -10.62
C VAL A 4 5.89 20.52 -9.13
N THR A 5 7.02 20.69 -8.43
CA THR A 5 7.08 20.45 -6.97
C THR A 5 6.18 21.43 -6.19
N LYS A 6 6.07 22.69 -6.63
CA LYS A 6 5.19 23.69 -6.01
C LYS A 6 3.71 23.34 -6.27
N GLU A 7 3.38 22.92 -7.49
CA GLU A 7 2.03 22.48 -7.86
C GLU A 7 1.60 21.26 -7.04
N TYR A 8 2.47 20.25 -6.89
CA TYR A 8 2.18 19.11 -6.02
C TYR A 8 1.95 19.50 -4.56
N ARG A 9 2.75 20.41 -4.00
CA ARG A 9 2.55 20.90 -2.63
C ARG A 9 1.22 21.62 -2.46
N LEU A 10 0.85 22.46 -3.44
CA LEU A 10 -0.41 23.20 -3.41
C LEU A 10 -1.62 22.27 -3.55
N LEU A 11 -1.58 21.37 -4.54
CA LEU A 11 -2.60 20.36 -4.78
C LEU A 11 -2.81 19.49 -3.54
N TYR A 12 -1.73 18.91 -3.00
CA TYR A 12 -1.82 18.01 -1.85
C TYR A 12 -2.36 18.72 -0.61
N LYS A 13 -1.91 19.96 -0.34
CA LYS A 13 -2.44 20.76 0.78
C LYS A 13 -3.92 21.08 0.60
N ARG A 14 -4.37 21.37 -0.63
CA ARG A 14 -5.78 21.64 -0.94
C ARG A 14 -6.64 20.38 -0.72
N THR A 15 -6.17 19.22 -1.14
CA THR A 15 -6.93 17.96 -1.07
C THR A 15 -6.94 17.34 0.33
N HIS A 16 -5.81 17.36 1.05
CA HIS A 16 -5.65 16.64 2.31
C HIS A 16 -5.49 17.55 3.54
N GLY A 17 -5.49 18.87 3.37
CA GLY A 17 -5.33 19.83 4.47
C GLY A 17 -3.94 19.89 5.11
N GLN A 18 -3.04 18.97 4.74
CA GLN A 18 -1.73 18.80 5.37
C GLN A 18 -0.56 18.92 4.39
N ARG A 19 0.67 19.01 4.93
CA ARG A 19 1.88 19.06 4.11
C ARG A 19 2.16 17.67 3.53
N ILE A 20 2.52 17.64 2.25
CA ILE A 20 2.97 16.41 1.59
C ILE A 20 4.29 15.89 2.20
N SER A 21 4.37 14.59 2.43
CA SER A 21 5.62 13.94 2.85
C SER A 21 6.74 14.16 1.80
N PRO A 22 7.99 14.46 2.22
CA PRO A 22 9.10 14.64 1.29
C PRO A 22 9.36 13.43 0.38
N ILE A 23 9.17 12.21 0.89
CA ILE A 23 9.37 10.96 0.14
C ILE A 23 8.32 10.86 -0.97
N LEU A 24 7.05 11.08 -0.62
CA LEU A 24 5.93 11.05 -1.55
C LEU A 24 6.07 12.11 -2.64
N LEU A 25 6.43 13.35 -2.26
CA LEU A 25 6.67 14.45 -3.19
C LEU A 25 7.81 14.17 -4.17
N ARG A 26 8.92 13.59 -3.68
CA ARG A 26 10.06 13.22 -4.51
C ARG A 26 9.64 12.20 -5.57
N ARG A 27 8.98 11.12 -5.15
CA ARG A 27 8.56 10.03 -6.04
C ARG A 27 7.57 10.51 -7.11
N ALA A 28 6.60 11.34 -6.73
CA ALA A 28 5.67 11.96 -7.67
C ALA A 28 6.39 12.80 -8.74
N THR A 29 7.38 13.58 -8.28
CA THR A 29 8.17 14.45 -9.17
C THR A 29 9.02 13.61 -10.12
N GLU A 30 9.62 12.52 -9.65
CA GLU A 30 10.36 11.57 -10.50
C GLU A 30 9.46 10.95 -11.58
N MET A 31 8.26 10.48 -11.22
CA MET A 31 7.29 9.92 -12.18
C MET A 31 6.80 10.99 -13.19
N ALA A 32 6.57 12.22 -12.75
CA ALA A 32 6.24 13.35 -13.61
C ALA A 32 7.34 13.65 -14.64
N LEU A 33 8.61 13.61 -14.22
CA LEU A 33 9.76 13.80 -15.11
C LEU A 33 9.87 12.69 -16.16
N GLU A 34 9.71 11.43 -15.76
CA GLU A 34 9.70 10.31 -16.71
C GLU A 34 8.59 10.45 -17.76
N ARG A 35 7.39 10.85 -17.34
CA ARG A 35 6.25 11.03 -18.24
C ARG A 35 6.47 12.17 -19.22
N THR A 36 6.96 13.33 -18.74
CA THR A 36 7.26 14.49 -19.59
C THR A 36 8.41 14.20 -20.56
N ALA A 37 9.46 13.49 -20.12
CA ALA A 37 10.56 13.09 -20.98
C ALA A 37 10.10 12.15 -22.12
N ARG A 38 9.16 11.24 -21.85
CA ARG A 38 8.61 10.32 -22.84
C ARG A 38 7.60 10.96 -23.79
N ARG A 39 6.71 11.81 -23.29
CA ARG A 39 5.57 12.35 -24.06
C ARG A 39 5.77 13.76 -24.62
N ARG A 40 6.78 14.50 -24.16
CA ARG A 40 7.03 15.92 -24.51
C ARG A 40 5.79 16.82 -24.36
N GLN A 41 4.91 16.50 -23.42
CA GLN A 41 3.67 17.24 -23.14
C GLN A 41 3.72 17.82 -21.73
N ALA A 42 3.12 19.01 -21.54
CA ALA A 42 2.91 19.58 -20.22
C ALA A 42 1.92 18.72 -19.41
N LEU A 43 2.13 18.63 -18.10
CA LEU A 43 1.26 17.86 -17.21
C LEU A 43 0.04 18.70 -16.85
N THR A 44 -1.14 18.09 -16.92
CA THR A 44 -2.38 18.69 -16.41
C THR A 44 -2.52 18.45 -14.91
N GLU A 45 -3.39 19.20 -14.22
CA GLU A 45 -3.70 18.93 -12.80
C GLU A 45 -4.20 17.49 -12.58
N ARG A 46 -4.95 16.94 -13.55
CA ARG A 46 -5.41 15.55 -13.52
C ARG A 46 -4.24 14.56 -13.63
N ASP A 47 -3.25 14.84 -14.48
CA ASP A 47 -2.02 14.03 -14.53
C ASP A 47 -1.27 14.11 -13.20
N LEU A 48 -1.20 15.28 -12.56
CA LEU A 48 -0.58 15.44 -11.25
C LEU A 48 -1.31 14.60 -10.19
N GLN A 49 -2.63 14.70 -10.09
CA GLN A 49 -3.43 13.87 -9.17
C GLN A 49 -3.19 12.37 -9.40
N TYR A 50 -3.21 11.93 -10.65
CA TYR A 50 -2.96 10.53 -11.01
C TYR A 50 -1.56 10.06 -10.60
N LEU A 51 -0.52 10.82 -10.95
CA LEU A 51 0.87 10.52 -10.58
C LEU A 51 1.06 10.54 -9.07
N MET A 52 0.26 11.34 -8.34
CA MET A 52 0.31 11.35 -6.89
C MET A 52 -0.25 10.09 -6.27
N GLN A 53 -1.38 9.61 -6.79
CA GLN A 53 -1.92 8.32 -6.37
C GLN A 53 -0.93 7.20 -6.67
N GLN A 54 -0.34 7.18 -7.87
CA GLN A 54 0.69 6.18 -8.22
C GLN A 54 1.90 6.22 -7.29
N ALA A 55 2.35 7.42 -6.90
CA ALA A 55 3.47 7.57 -5.98
C ALA A 55 3.12 7.09 -4.56
N ARG A 56 1.87 7.30 -4.10
CA ARG A 56 1.36 6.77 -2.83
C ARG A 56 1.32 5.25 -2.87
N ASP A 57 0.66 4.69 -3.88
CA ASP A 57 0.52 3.23 -4.06
C ASP A 57 1.88 2.53 -4.13
N ALA A 58 2.84 3.10 -4.89
CA ALA A 58 4.19 2.55 -4.96
C ALA A 58 4.96 2.64 -3.62
N THR A 59 4.69 3.68 -2.83
CA THR A 59 5.32 3.86 -1.51
C THR A 59 4.74 2.88 -0.50
N ASP A 60 3.42 2.76 -0.46
CA ASP A 60 2.73 1.83 0.43
C ASP A 60 3.08 0.38 0.09
N ALA A 61 3.14 0.02 -1.20
CA ALA A 61 3.62 -1.29 -1.63
C ALA A 61 5.07 -1.56 -1.18
N ASP A 62 5.97 -0.57 -1.28
CA ASP A 62 7.35 -0.76 -0.80
C ASP A 62 7.43 -0.91 0.72
N ILE A 63 6.60 -0.19 1.46
CA ILE A 63 6.49 -0.33 2.90
C ILE A 63 5.96 -1.73 3.22
N ALA A 64 4.83 -2.15 2.66
CA ALA A 64 4.26 -3.47 2.85
C ALA A 64 5.28 -4.59 2.61
N ARG A 65 6.06 -4.49 1.52
CA ARG A 65 7.11 -5.46 1.19
C ARG A 65 8.20 -5.55 2.25
N LYS A 66 8.64 -4.41 2.78
CA LYS A 66 9.72 -4.33 3.78
C LYS A 66 9.25 -4.64 5.19
N SER A 67 7.96 -4.42 5.45
CA SER A 67 7.32 -4.63 6.74
C SER A 67 6.90 -6.07 6.95
N ASP A 68 6.85 -6.91 5.91
CA ASP A 68 6.53 -8.33 6.03
C ASP A 68 7.64 -9.07 6.80
N PRO A 69 7.36 -9.60 8.00
CA PRO A 69 8.35 -10.30 8.83
C PRO A 69 8.59 -11.75 8.38
N GLY A 70 7.89 -12.24 7.36
CA GLY A 70 8.00 -13.60 6.82
C GLY A 70 7.39 -14.71 7.70
N SER A 71 7.10 -14.43 8.98
CA SER A 71 6.46 -15.36 9.92
C SER A 71 4.99 -15.00 10.13
N LYS A 72 4.16 -16.02 10.36
CA LYS A 72 2.71 -15.84 10.63
C LYS A 72 2.49 -14.99 11.88
N GLU A 73 3.21 -15.30 12.96
CA GLU A 73 3.11 -14.63 14.26
C GLU A 73 3.51 -13.15 14.15
N GLY A 74 4.60 -12.88 13.42
CA GLY A 74 5.03 -11.52 13.13
C GLY A 74 3.97 -10.76 12.34
N ARG A 75 3.37 -11.41 11.33
CA ARG A 75 2.34 -10.78 10.49
C ARG A 75 1.07 -10.47 11.27
N ILE A 76 0.66 -11.35 12.18
CA ILE A 76 -0.47 -11.12 13.08
C ILE A 76 -0.25 -9.86 13.92
N ARG A 77 0.97 -9.67 14.44
CA ARG A 77 1.31 -8.51 15.28
C ARG A 77 1.30 -7.21 14.48
N ILE A 78 1.94 -7.19 13.30
CA ILE A 78 2.06 -5.98 12.49
C ILE A 78 0.72 -5.61 11.83
N LEU A 79 -0.11 -6.59 11.44
CA LEU A 79 -1.44 -6.34 10.85
C LEU A 79 -2.54 -6.08 11.89
N ARG A 80 -2.17 -5.99 13.18
CA ARG A 80 -3.11 -5.72 14.28
C ARG A 80 -4.03 -4.52 14.03
N PRO A 81 -3.56 -3.35 13.53
CA PRO A 81 -4.45 -2.20 13.32
C PRO A 81 -5.60 -2.49 12.36
N LEU A 82 -5.36 -3.27 11.28
CA LEU A 82 -6.44 -3.67 10.36
C LEU A 82 -7.46 -4.56 11.06
N ARG A 83 -6.97 -5.54 11.82
CA ARG A 83 -7.85 -6.46 12.54
C ARG A 83 -8.70 -5.72 13.56
N GLU A 84 -8.11 -4.79 14.31
CA GLU A 84 -8.85 -3.95 15.27
C GLU A 84 -9.92 -3.11 14.57
N ALA A 85 -9.59 -2.46 13.45
CA ALA A 85 -10.56 -1.68 12.68
C ALA A 85 -11.71 -2.54 12.15
N VAL A 86 -11.42 -3.72 11.62
CA VAL A 86 -12.43 -4.67 11.13
C VAL A 86 -13.29 -5.22 12.27
N MET A 87 -12.75 -5.42 13.47
CA MET A 87 -13.52 -5.90 14.62
C MET A 87 -14.60 -4.91 15.09
N CYS A 88 -14.50 -3.63 14.70
CA CYS A 88 -15.53 -2.63 14.91
C CYS A 88 -16.69 -2.71 13.90
N GLU A 89 -16.59 -3.54 12.86
CA GLU A 89 -17.67 -3.76 11.89
C GLU A 89 -18.88 -4.41 12.59
N GLU A 90 -20.05 -3.76 12.46
CA GLU A 90 -21.28 -4.18 13.15
C GLU A 90 -21.88 -5.43 12.49
N ASP A 91 -21.89 -5.47 11.16
CA ASP A 91 -22.40 -6.61 10.42
C ASP A 91 -21.45 -7.81 10.52
N ALA A 92 -21.90 -8.86 11.21
CA ALA A 92 -21.08 -10.05 11.45
C ALA A 92 -20.61 -10.73 10.16
N VAL A 93 -21.47 -10.76 9.14
CA VAL A 93 -21.14 -11.40 7.86
C VAL A 93 -20.03 -10.62 7.13
N THR A 94 -20.15 -9.30 7.08
CA THR A 94 -19.13 -8.42 6.50
C THR A 94 -17.84 -8.52 7.30
N ARG A 95 -17.91 -8.45 8.63
CA ARG A 95 -16.74 -8.60 9.51
C ARG A 95 -15.99 -9.91 9.24
N ASP A 96 -16.68 -11.04 9.19
CA ASP A 96 -16.07 -12.35 8.95
C ASP A 96 -15.40 -12.42 7.57
N ARG A 97 -16.00 -11.79 6.54
CA ARG A 97 -15.39 -11.67 5.22
C ARG A 97 -14.14 -10.80 5.22
N LEU A 98 -14.20 -9.62 5.84
CA LEU A 98 -13.04 -8.73 5.94
C LEU A 98 -11.88 -9.42 6.68
N LEU A 99 -12.17 -10.14 7.77
CA LEU A 99 -11.20 -10.96 8.50
C LEU A 99 -10.68 -12.13 7.66
N GLY A 100 -11.54 -12.76 6.86
CA GLY A 100 -11.16 -13.84 5.94
C GLY A 100 -10.14 -13.39 4.90
N VAL A 101 -10.24 -12.16 4.38
CA VAL A 101 -9.20 -11.56 3.52
C VAL A 101 -7.93 -11.29 4.33
N ALA A 102 -8.05 -10.70 5.52
CA ALA A 102 -6.89 -10.39 6.37
C ALA A 102 -6.08 -11.66 6.74
N GLU A 103 -6.74 -12.79 6.96
CA GLU A 103 -6.08 -14.08 7.22
C GLU A 103 -5.25 -14.55 6.02
N VAL A 104 -5.71 -14.32 4.77
CA VAL A 104 -4.89 -14.64 3.59
C VAL A 104 -3.60 -13.81 3.59
N PHE A 105 -3.66 -12.51 3.91
CA PHE A 105 -2.45 -11.68 4.02
C PHE A 105 -1.54 -12.10 5.19
N ILE A 106 -2.11 -12.62 6.29
CA ILE A 106 -1.33 -13.17 7.41
C ILE A 106 -0.59 -14.45 6.98
N VAL A 107 -1.24 -15.31 6.21
CA VAL A 107 -0.67 -16.60 5.78
C VAL A 107 0.34 -16.42 4.64
N ASP A 108 -0.04 -15.67 3.61
CA ASP A 108 0.69 -15.64 2.34
C ASP A 108 1.58 -14.39 2.18
N GLY A 109 1.42 -13.36 3.00
CA GLY A 109 2.24 -12.14 3.02
C GLY A 109 1.47 -10.88 2.65
N TYR A 110 2.09 -9.71 2.83
CA TYR A 110 1.41 -8.40 2.70
C TYR A 110 1.26 -7.87 1.28
N ILE A 111 1.81 -8.56 0.29
CA ILE A 111 1.66 -8.27 -1.13
C ILE A 111 1.39 -9.57 -1.85
N LEU A 112 0.29 -9.62 -2.58
CA LEU A 112 -0.18 -10.80 -3.28
C LEU A 112 -0.63 -10.44 -4.69
N ASP A 113 -0.41 -11.34 -5.64
CA ASP A 113 -1.10 -11.27 -6.93
C ASP A 113 -2.61 -11.34 -6.72
N LYS A 114 -3.37 -10.51 -7.45
CA LYS A 114 -4.82 -10.39 -7.28
C LYS A 114 -5.54 -11.71 -7.56
N GLN A 115 -5.16 -12.46 -8.59
CA GLN A 115 -5.82 -13.73 -8.90
C GLN A 115 -5.45 -14.80 -7.87
N TYR A 116 -4.22 -14.77 -7.36
CA TYR A 116 -3.81 -15.63 -6.26
C TYR A 116 -4.61 -15.35 -4.97
N LEU A 117 -4.76 -14.08 -4.58
CA LEU A 117 -5.57 -13.67 -3.43
C LEU A 117 -7.02 -14.13 -3.59
N ILE A 118 -7.63 -13.88 -4.75
CA ILE A 118 -9.01 -14.31 -5.02
C ILE A 118 -9.13 -15.83 -4.91
N LYS A 119 -8.18 -16.57 -5.50
CA LYS A 119 -8.15 -18.03 -5.41
C LYS A 119 -8.08 -18.49 -3.96
N LYS A 120 -7.23 -17.88 -3.12
CA LYS A 120 -7.10 -18.21 -1.69
C LYS A 120 -8.37 -17.91 -0.90
N CYS A 121 -9.02 -16.77 -1.14
CA CYS A 121 -10.30 -16.47 -0.52
C CYS A 121 -11.36 -17.52 -0.87
N LEU A 122 -11.43 -17.95 -2.13
CA LEU A 122 -12.39 -18.98 -2.58
C LEU A 122 -12.17 -20.38 -1.96
N HIS A 123 -11.03 -20.65 -1.32
CA HIS A 123 -10.87 -21.90 -0.55
C HIS A 123 -11.59 -21.86 0.81
N GLN A 124 -12.02 -20.67 1.26
CA GLN A 124 -12.80 -20.48 2.48
C GLN A 124 -14.30 -20.44 2.13
N GLU A 125 -14.84 -21.52 1.58
CA GLU A 125 -16.18 -21.56 0.94
C GLU A 125 -17.32 -21.06 1.85
N VAL A 126 -17.20 -21.29 3.17
CA VAL A 126 -18.17 -20.81 4.18
C VAL A 126 -18.23 -19.28 4.25
N ILE A 127 -17.08 -18.61 4.08
CA ILE A 127 -16.95 -17.15 4.14
C ILE A 127 -17.15 -16.54 2.75
N PHE A 128 -16.59 -17.17 1.72
CA PHE A 128 -16.60 -16.73 0.33
C PHE A 128 -17.18 -17.81 -0.59
N PRO A 129 -18.51 -17.88 -0.74
CA PRO A 129 -19.16 -18.91 -1.55
C PRO A 129 -18.96 -18.70 -3.06
N ASN A 130 -18.59 -17.50 -3.50
CA ASN A 130 -18.37 -17.19 -4.90
C ASN A 130 -17.45 -15.97 -5.08
N ARG A 131 -16.97 -15.78 -6.32
CA ARG A 131 -16.05 -14.71 -6.69
C ARG A 131 -16.62 -13.31 -6.43
N ARG A 132 -17.92 -13.11 -6.65
CA ARG A 132 -18.57 -11.82 -6.45
C ARG A 132 -18.43 -11.34 -5.01
N THR A 133 -18.63 -12.23 -4.04
CA THR A 133 -18.45 -11.92 -2.61
C THR A 133 -17.01 -11.52 -2.29
N VAL A 134 -16.02 -12.17 -2.92
CA VAL A 134 -14.61 -11.78 -2.77
C VAL A 134 -14.36 -10.40 -3.33
N ASP A 135 -14.80 -10.14 -4.57
CA ASP A 135 -14.59 -8.85 -5.25
C ASP A 135 -15.27 -7.70 -4.47
N GLU A 136 -16.49 -7.90 -3.94
CA GLU A 136 -17.19 -6.95 -3.07
C GLU A 136 -16.42 -6.67 -1.78
N THR A 137 -15.88 -7.72 -1.13
CA THR A 137 -15.10 -7.58 0.11
C THR A 137 -13.80 -6.82 -0.13
N LEU A 138 -13.11 -7.10 -1.23
CA LEU A 138 -11.89 -6.37 -1.63
C LEU A 138 -12.19 -4.90 -1.91
N GLU A 139 -13.34 -4.59 -2.52
CA GLU A 139 -13.74 -3.21 -2.78
C GLU A 139 -14.09 -2.46 -1.48
N ILE A 140 -14.74 -3.12 -0.51
CA ILE A 140 -15.00 -2.53 0.83
C ILE A 140 -13.67 -2.21 1.53
N LEU A 141 -12.73 -3.16 1.56
CA LEU A 141 -11.41 -2.93 2.15
C LEU A 141 -10.65 -1.80 1.45
N ARG A 142 -10.81 -1.66 0.13
CA ARG A 142 -10.17 -0.60 -0.65
C ARG A 142 -10.80 0.77 -0.41
N THR A 143 -12.12 0.86 -0.38
CA THR A 143 -12.85 2.13 -0.44
C THR A 143 -13.25 2.63 0.94
N SER A 144 -14.01 1.85 1.68
CA SER A 144 -14.52 2.23 3.00
C SER A 144 -13.41 2.26 4.05
N TYR A 145 -12.50 1.29 3.99
CA TYR A 145 -11.40 1.17 4.95
C TYR A 145 -10.09 1.80 4.44
N GLU A 146 -9.93 2.08 3.15
CA GLU A 146 -8.63 2.46 2.57
C GLU A 146 -7.46 1.52 2.96
N ALA A 147 -7.77 0.26 3.25
CA ALA A 147 -6.85 -0.73 3.79
C ALA A 147 -6.05 -1.48 2.71
N LEU A 148 -6.51 -1.43 1.47
CA LEU A 148 -5.86 -2.08 0.33
C LEU A 148 -5.44 -1.05 -0.72
N GLY A 149 -4.20 -1.21 -1.20
CA GLY A 149 -3.73 -0.60 -2.43
C GLY A 149 -3.64 -1.62 -3.57
N PHE A 150 -3.73 -1.13 -4.80
CA PHE A 150 -3.66 -1.93 -6.02
C PHE A 150 -2.60 -1.34 -6.94
N SER A 151 -1.66 -2.16 -7.38
CA SER A 151 -0.62 -1.75 -8.33
C SER A 151 -0.43 -2.82 -9.38
N LYS A 152 -0.81 -2.50 -10.62
CA LYS A 152 -0.86 -3.48 -11.72
C LYS A 152 -1.71 -4.70 -11.32
N ASP A 153 -1.08 -5.84 -11.14
CA ASP A 153 -1.71 -7.11 -10.78
C ASP A 153 -1.56 -7.42 -9.28
N ASP A 154 -0.82 -6.61 -8.52
CA ASP A 154 -0.60 -6.80 -7.09
C ASP A 154 -1.65 -6.07 -6.25
N VAL A 155 -2.05 -6.73 -5.16
CA VAL A 155 -2.83 -6.17 -4.05
C VAL A 155 -1.96 -6.17 -2.80
N PHE A 156 -1.96 -5.07 -2.06
CA PHE A 156 -1.13 -4.93 -0.86
C PHE A 156 -1.85 -4.20 0.27
N ILE A 157 -1.42 -4.47 1.51
CA ILE A 157 -1.92 -3.76 2.69
C ILE A 157 -1.37 -2.32 2.70
N ALA A 158 -2.25 -1.34 2.88
CA ALA A 158 -1.88 0.07 3.01
C ALA A 158 -1.05 0.30 4.28
N SER A 159 -0.06 1.19 4.21
CA SER A 159 0.90 1.38 5.31
C SER A 159 0.26 1.88 6.60
N ALA A 160 -0.90 2.56 6.52
CA ALA A 160 -1.67 3.02 7.67
C ALA A 160 -2.14 1.88 8.57
N TYR A 161 -2.24 0.66 8.02
CA TYR A 161 -2.72 -0.53 8.71
C TYR A 161 -1.60 -1.49 9.12
N LEU A 162 -0.35 -1.07 8.93
CA LEU A 162 0.82 -1.81 9.37
C LEU A 162 1.38 -1.09 10.61
N ASP A 163 1.43 -1.79 11.74
CA ASP A 163 2.07 -1.32 12.98
C ASP A 163 3.59 -1.39 12.85
N VAL A 164 4.11 -0.58 11.93
CA VAL A 164 5.53 -0.37 11.74
C VAL A 164 5.93 0.99 12.28
N PRO A 165 7.03 1.08 13.05
CA PRO A 165 7.50 2.36 13.56
C PRO A 165 7.84 3.29 12.39
N TYR A 166 6.99 4.30 12.17
CA TYR A 166 7.25 5.41 11.25
C TYR A 166 8.57 6.08 11.65
N GLY A 167 9.64 5.79 10.91
CA GLY A 167 10.98 6.37 11.15
C GLY A 167 12.17 5.43 11.03
N LYS A 168 11.98 4.10 10.94
CA LYS A 168 13.10 3.13 10.80
C LYS A 168 13.13 2.39 9.46
N VAL A 169 12.39 2.84 8.45
CA VAL A 169 12.57 2.33 7.08
C VAL A 169 13.61 3.21 6.38
N ASP A 170 14.89 2.90 6.59
CA ASP A 170 15.94 3.51 5.80
C ASP A 170 15.76 3.11 4.34
N THR A 171 15.34 4.06 3.51
CA THR A 171 15.19 3.88 2.06
C THR A 171 16.50 4.08 1.32
N SER A 172 17.58 4.43 2.03
CA SER A 172 18.89 4.55 1.41
C SER A 172 19.51 3.16 1.18
N ARG A 173 19.73 2.82 -0.10
CA ARG A 173 20.66 1.73 -0.45
C ARG A 173 22.06 2.21 -0.08
N LYS A 174 22.56 1.87 1.11
CA LYS A 174 23.99 1.97 1.38
C LYS A 174 24.71 0.91 0.56
N ARG A 175 25.46 1.35 -0.46
CA ARG A 175 26.50 0.53 -1.08
C ARG A 175 27.70 0.56 -0.15
N ASP A 176 28.10 -0.60 0.37
CA ASP A 176 29.39 -0.73 1.01
C ASP A 176 30.51 -0.54 -0.03
N LYS A 177 31.69 -0.10 0.43
CA LYS A 177 32.88 0.18 -0.40
C LYS A 177 33.36 -1.03 -1.24
N ASN A 178 32.83 -2.23 -0.97
CA ASN A 178 33.14 -3.48 -1.68
C ASN A 178 31.99 -4.00 -2.59
N GLY A 179 30.94 -3.21 -2.85
CA GLY A 179 29.95 -3.53 -3.89
C GLY A 179 28.96 -4.66 -3.59
N LYS A 180 28.90 -5.18 -2.35
CA LYS A 180 27.88 -6.17 -1.94
C LYS A 180 26.68 -5.49 -1.25
N THR A 181 25.49 -5.95 -1.60
CA THR A 181 24.21 -5.54 -1.00
C THR A 181 24.09 -6.21 0.38
N THR A 182 24.09 -5.44 1.45
CA THR A 182 23.82 -5.95 2.81
C THR A 182 22.32 -5.92 3.10
N THR A 183 21.85 -6.97 3.79
CA THR A 183 20.49 -7.08 4.32
C THR A 183 20.21 -5.98 5.34
N PRO A 184 18.97 -5.45 5.42
CA PRO A 184 18.64 -4.36 6.34
C PRO A 184 18.84 -4.79 7.80
N HIS A 185 19.52 -3.94 8.58
CA HIS A 185 19.66 -4.09 10.02
C HIS A 185 18.54 -3.34 10.75
N PHE A 186 17.86 -4.06 11.66
CA PHE A 186 16.94 -3.48 12.62
C PHE A 186 17.75 -2.96 13.82
N ILE A 187 17.60 -1.68 14.17
CA ILE A 187 18.09 -1.13 15.43
C ILE A 187 16.89 -1.14 16.38
N TYR A 188 17.01 -1.82 17.53
CA TYR A 188 15.98 -1.86 18.57
C TYR A 188 15.78 -0.48 19.20
#